data_AF-U2PYD7-F1
#
_entry.id   AF-U2PYD7-F1
#
_cell.length_a   1.000
_cell.length_b   1.000
_cell.length_c   1.000
_cell.angle_alpha   90.00
_cell.angle_beta   90.00
_cell.angle_gamma   90.00
#
_symmetry.space_group_name_H-M   'P 1'
#
loop_
_entity.id
_entity.type
_entity.pdbx_description
1 polymer ?
#
loop_
_entity_poly.entity_id
_entity_poly.type
_entity_poly.pdbx_seq_one_letter_code
_entity_poly.pdbx_strand_id
1 'polypeptide(L)'
;MFDASMFFGDYKDDLVYNNSVVDFLRNMPWDHYYLDLYRQKNIIICIGQGAWEGELLPSNRELAHILYEKQVPAWTDFWGYDVAHDWDWWRLQIRYFMEHLDI
;
A
#
# COMPACT_ATOMS: atom_id res chain seq x y z
N MET A 1 -2.89 5.64 1.28
CA MET A 1 -1.84 6.56 1.77
C MET A 1 -1.01 5.82 2.81
N PHE A 2 0.32 5.83 2.69
CA PHE A 2 1.19 4.95 3.48
C PHE A 2 2.40 5.65 4.12
N ASP A 3 2.46 6.98 4.04
CA ASP A 3 3.53 7.80 4.60
C ASP A 3 2.92 8.85 5.54
N ALA A 4 3.28 8.78 6.82
CA ALA A 4 2.75 9.68 7.84
C ALA A 4 3.34 11.10 7.76
N SER A 5 4.47 11.29 7.08
CA SER A 5 5.08 12.62 6.90
C SER A 5 4.16 13.60 6.17
N MET A 6 3.17 13.10 5.43
CA MET A 6 2.11 13.90 4.81
C MET A 6 1.36 14.79 5.83
N PHE A 7 1.23 14.39 7.10
CA PHE A 7 0.56 15.18 8.14
C PHE A 7 1.51 15.72 9.20
N PHE A 8 2.56 14.96 9.50
CA PHE A 8 3.44 15.24 10.63
C PHE A 8 4.79 15.82 10.20
N GLY A 9 5.06 15.93 8.89
CA GLY A 9 6.34 16.39 8.36
C GLY A 9 7.49 15.52 8.88
N ASP A 10 8.51 16.17 9.42
CA ASP A 10 9.70 15.52 9.96
C ASP A 10 9.50 14.91 11.36
N TYR A 11 8.36 15.14 12.02
CA TYR A 11 8.09 14.58 13.34
C TYR A 11 7.81 13.09 13.27
N LYS A 12 8.62 12.28 13.97
CA LYS A 12 8.44 10.82 14.09
C LYS A 12 8.78 10.35 15.51
N ASP A 13 7.79 10.32 16.39
CA ASP A 13 7.86 9.49 17.59
C ASP A 13 7.51 8.02 17.25
N ASP A 14 7.55 7.13 18.24
CA ASP A 14 7.26 5.71 18.02
C ASP A 14 5.85 5.49 17.47
N LEU A 15 4.85 6.28 17.89
CA LEU A 15 3.47 6.12 17.44
C LEU A 15 3.34 6.52 15.97
N VAL A 16 3.89 7.66 15.57
CA VAL A 16 3.87 8.13 14.19
C VAL A 16 4.66 7.18 13.30
N TYR A 17 5.85 6.74 13.73
CA TYR A 17 6.67 5.79 12.99
C TYR A 17 5.95 4.46 12.74
N ASN A 18 5.34 3.88 13.78
CA ASN A 18 4.64 2.61 13.67
C ASN A 18 3.36 2.68 12.80
N ASN A 19 2.84 3.88 12.54
CA ASN A 19 1.70 4.12 11.63
C ASN A 19 2.13 4.63 10.24
N SER A 20 3.43 4.82 9.99
CA SER A 20 3.98 5.12 8.67
C SER A 20 4.45 3.82 8.01
N VAL A 21 3.54 3.15 7.30
CA VAL A 21 3.76 1.80 6.72
C VAL A 21 5.03 1.75 5.86
N VAL A 22 5.27 2.77 5.04
CA VAL A 22 6.47 2.88 4.19
C VAL A 22 7.74 2.93 5.04
N ASP A 23 7.79 3.77 6.07
CA ASP A 23 8.99 3.88 6.92
C ASP A 23 9.23 2.60 7.72
N PHE A 24 8.15 2.07 8.31
CA PHE A 24 8.20 0.86 9.13
C PHE A 24 8.72 -0.35 8.34
N LEU A 25 8.18 -0.57 7.13
CA LEU A 25 8.59 -1.70 6.29
C LEU A 25 9.96 -1.50 5.65
N ARG A 26 10.32 -0.26 5.27
CA ARG A 26 11.65 0.04 4.70
C ARG A 26 12.75 -0.38 5.67
N ASN A 27 12.60 0.00 6.94
CA ASN A 27 13.57 -0.27 8.00
C ASN A 27 13.46 -1.67 8.60
N MET A 28 12.46 -2.46 8.22
CA MET A 28 12.32 -3.84 8.70
C MET A 28 13.46 -4.72 8.15
N PRO A 29 14.22 -5.42 9.01
CA PRO A 29 15.23 -6.38 8.56
C PRO A 29 14.62 -7.44 7.63
N TRP A 30 15.38 -7.88 6.63
CA TRP A 30 14.88 -8.83 5.64
C TRP A 30 14.50 -10.21 6.23
N ASP A 31 15.12 -10.58 7.35
CA ASP A 31 14.91 -11.79 8.15
C ASP A 31 13.91 -11.58 9.30
N HIS A 32 13.21 -10.45 9.34
CA HIS A 32 12.22 -10.19 10.38
C HIS A 32 11.01 -11.14 10.24
N TYR A 33 10.61 -11.78 11.35
CA TYR A 33 9.59 -12.83 11.36
C TYR A 33 8.23 -12.42 10.78
N TYR A 34 7.85 -11.14 10.84
CA TYR A 34 6.64 -10.64 10.19
C TYR A 34 6.68 -10.77 8.66
N LEU A 35 7.84 -10.66 8.02
CA LEU A 35 7.93 -10.81 6.56
C LEU A 35 7.58 -12.22 6.13
N ASP A 36 7.92 -13.24 6.93
CA ASP A 36 7.50 -14.62 6.65
C ASP A 36 5.98 -14.78 6.72
N LEU A 37 5.32 -14.07 7.65
CA LEU A 37 3.86 -14.02 7.68
C LEU A 37 3.30 -13.33 6.44
N TYR A 38 3.84 -12.16 6.06
CA TYR A 38 3.36 -11.39 4.91
C TYR A 38 3.52 -12.15 3.60
N ARG A 39 4.63 -12.88 3.44
CA ARG A 39 4.91 -13.75 2.29
C ARG A 39 3.87 -14.86 2.10
N GLN A 40 3.13 -15.20 3.16
CA GLN A 40 2.10 -16.25 3.16
C GLN A 40 0.67 -15.69 3.05
N LYS A 41 0.49 -14.36 2.90
CA LYS A 41 -0.83 -13.74 2.80
C LYS A 41 -1.13 -13.25 1.39
N ASN A 42 -2.41 -13.23 1.06
CA ASN A 42 -2.94 -12.51 -0.09
C ASN A 42 -3.01 -11.02 0.28
N ILE A 43 -2.02 -10.25 -0.18
CA ILE A 43 -1.95 -8.79 0.03
C ILE A 43 -2.26 -8.12 -1.30
N ILE A 44 -3.26 -7.24 -1.32
CA ILE A 44 -3.62 -6.44 -2.48
C ILE A 44 -3.51 -4.97 -2.09
N ILE A 45 -2.81 -4.18 -2.90
CA ILE A 45 -2.69 -2.74 -2.80
C ILE A 45 -3.19 -2.15 -4.12
N CYS A 46 -4.37 -1.55 -4.11
CA CYS A 46 -4.96 -0.95 -5.30
C CYS A 46 -5.22 0.55 -5.11
N ILE A 47 -5.07 1.32 -6.18
CA ILE A 47 -5.33 2.77 -6.19
C ILE A 47 -5.69 3.24 -7.60
N GLY A 48 -6.57 4.24 -7.71
CA GLY A 48 -6.81 4.94 -8.97
C GLY A 48 -5.70 5.93 -9.33
N GLN A 49 -5.73 6.51 -10.53
CA GLN A 49 -4.79 7.57 -10.93
C GLN A 49 -5.48 8.86 -11.36
N GLY A 50 -6.80 8.92 -11.16
CA GLY A 50 -7.65 10.07 -11.49
C GLY A 50 -7.78 11.07 -10.36
N ALA A 51 -8.94 11.72 -10.30
CA ALA A 51 -9.18 12.83 -9.38
C ALA A 51 -8.92 12.43 -7.92
N TRP A 52 -8.21 13.32 -7.21
CA TRP A 52 -7.92 13.25 -5.77
C TRP A 52 -6.97 12.13 -5.31
N GLU A 53 -6.40 11.34 -6.23
CA GLU A 53 -5.40 10.31 -5.88
C GLU A 53 -3.95 10.82 -5.91
N GLY A 54 -3.72 11.98 -6.55
CA GLY A 54 -2.38 12.46 -6.92
C GLY A 54 -1.36 12.48 -5.78
N GLU A 55 -1.73 13.00 -4.61
CA GLU A 55 -0.85 13.08 -3.44
C GLU A 55 -0.60 11.72 -2.78
N LEU A 56 -1.48 10.74 -3.03
CA LEU A 56 -1.38 9.41 -2.44
C LEU A 56 -0.50 8.47 -3.27
N LEU A 57 -0.43 8.68 -4.59
CA LEU A 57 0.31 7.85 -5.53
C LEU A 57 1.79 7.62 -5.17
N PRO A 58 2.58 8.63 -4.73
CA PRO A 58 3.97 8.42 -4.36
C PRO A 58 4.14 7.35 -3.28
N SER A 59 3.37 7.43 -2.19
CA SER A 59 3.45 6.45 -1.09
C SER A 59 3.00 5.04 -1.50
N ASN A 60 2.06 4.92 -2.44
CA ASN A 60 1.63 3.63 -2.98
C ASN A 60 2.71 2.98 -3.86
N ARG A 61 3.38 3.77 -4.71
CA ARG A 61 4.49 3.30 -5.54
C ARG A 61 5.68 2.88 -4.68
N GLU A 62 5.98 3.64 -3.64
CA GLU A 62 7.04 3.31 -2.70
C GLU A 62 6.72 2.02 -1.93
N LEU A 63 5.49 1.86 -1.44
CA LEU A 63 5.07 0.61 -0.80
C LEU A 63 5.21 -0.58 -1.74
N ALA A 64 4.79 -0.43 -3.01
CA ALA A 64 4.94 -1.48 -4.01
C ALA A 64 6.41 -1.87 -4.22
N HIS A 65 7.31 -0.88 -4.28
CA HIS A 65 8.75 -1.11 -4.40
C HIS A 65 9.32 -1.84 -3.17
N ILE A 66 8.99 -1.39 -1.95
CA ILE A 66 9.46 -2.03 -0.71
C ILE A 66 9.00 -3.48 -0.62
N LEU A 67 7.72 -3.76 -0.91
CA LEU A 67 7.20 -5.13 -0.87
C LEU A 67 7.91 -6.04 -1.88
N TYR A 68 8.19 -5.51 -3.07
CA TYR A 68 9.00 -6.21 -4.08
C TYR A 68 10.42 -6.53 -3.57
N GLU A 69 11.14 -5.54 -3.01
CA GLU A 69 12.49 -5.74 -2.47
C GLU A 69 12.52 -6.75 -1.30
N LYS A 70 11.48 -6.76 -0.46
CA LYS A 70 11.33 -7.70 0.66
C LYS A 70 10.80 -9.07 0.24
N GLN A 71 10.56 -9.28 -1.06
CA GLN A 71 10.00 -10.51 -1.62
C GLN A 71 8.63 -10.88 -1.03
N VAL A 72 7.81 -9.88 -0.70
CA VAL A 72 6.42 -10.08 -0.31
C VAL A 72 5.56 -10.05 -1.59
N PRO A 73 4.86 -11.13 -1.95
CA PRO A 73 4.14 -11.26 -3.22
C PRO A 73 2.80 -10.50 -3.18
N ALA A 74 2.85 -9.20 -2.96
CA ALA A 74 1.67 -8.34 -2.97
C ALA A 74 1.23 -8.03 -4.40
N TRP A 75 -0.07 -8.09 -4.66
CA TRP A 75 -0.66 -7.59 -5.90
C TRP A 75 -0.81 -6.07 -5.80
N THR A 76 0.04 -5.35 -6.51
CA THR A 76 -0.01 -3.88 -6.61
C THR A 76 -0.66 -3.49 -7.92
N ASP A 77 -1.80 -2.79 -7.86
CA ASP A 77 -2.63 -2.50 -9.03
C ASP A 77 -2.99 -1.02 -9.11
N PHE A 78 -2.50 -0.36 -10.16
CA PHE A 78 -2.70 1.06 -10.43
C PHE A 78 -3.74 1.22 -11.54
N TRP A 79 -4.97 1.48 -11.13
CA TRP A 79 -6.10 1.61 -12.03
C TRP A 79 -6.00 2.92 -12.83
N GLY A 80 -6.72 3.00 -13.95
CA GLY A 80 -6.58 4.06 -14.94
C GLY A 80 -6.72 5.50 -14.40
N TYR A 81 -6.35 6.46 -15.25
CA TYR A 81 -6.45 7.89 -14.93
C TYR A 81 -7.89 8.41 -14.84
N ASP A 82 -8.87 7.59 -15.19
CA ASP A 82 -10.31 7.81 -15.00
C ASP A 82 -10.81 7.36 -13.62
N VAL A 83 -10.01 6.61 -12.86
CA VAL A 83 -10.38 6.05 -11.56
C VAL A 83 -10.02 7.02 -10.44
N ALA A 84 -11.04 7.57 -9.79
CA ALA A 84 -10.92 8.60 -8.77
C ALA A 84 -10.96 8.04 -7.34
N HIS A 85 -10.58 8.86 -6.36
CA HIS A 85 -10.66 8.56 -4.93
C HIS A 85 -12.11 8.64 -4.41
N ASP A 86 -12.99 7.76 -4.90
CA ASP A 86 -14.42 7.78 -4.60
C ASP A 86 -15.04 6.38 -4.52
N TRP A 87 -16.19 6.30 -3.85
CA TRP A 87 -16.90 5.07 -3.49
C TRP A 87 -17.31 4.21 -4.69
N ASP A 88 -17.72 4.85 -5.78
CA ASP A 88 -18.13 4.13 -6.99
C ASP A 88 -16.99 3.27 -7.54
N TRP A 89 -15.75 3.75 -7.45
CA TRP A 89 -14.55 3.03 -7.88
C TRP A 89 -14.15 1.93 -6.90
N TRP A 90 -14.18 2.21 -5.60
CA TRP A 90 -13.83 1.21 -4.57
C TRP A 90 -14.76 -0.01 -4.61
N ARG A 91 -16.05 0.21 -4.92
CA ARG A 91 -17.02 -0.88 -5.10
C ARG A 91 -16.68 -1.78 -6.29
N LEU A 92 -16.15 -1.22 -7.38
CA LEU A 92 -15.71 -2.00 -8.54
C LEU A 92 -14.42 -2.75 -8.23
N GLN A 93 -13.45 -2.09 -7.59
CA GLN A 93 -12.19 -2.70 -7.16
C GLN A 93 -12.42 -3.91 -6.26
N ILE A 94 -13.22 -3.78 -5.20
CA ILE A 94 -13.45 -4.89 -4.27
C ILE A 94 -14.11 -6.08 -4.98
N ARG A 95 -15.08 -5.86 -5.86
CA ARG A 95 -15.70 -6.96 -6.63
C ARG A 95 -14.67 -7.63 -7.53
N TYR A 96 -13.89 -6.85 -8.28
CA TYR A 96 -12.86 -7.35 -9.17
C TYR A 96 -11.88 -8.26 -8.42
N PHE A 97 -11.31 -7.80 -7.30
CA PHE A 97 -10.35 -8.61 -6.57
C PHE A 97 -10.97 -9.86 -5.95
N MET A 98 -12.19 -9.77 -5.42
CA MET A 98 -12.89 -10.92 -4.86
C MET A 98 -13.17 -12.01 -5.91
N GLU A 99 -13.37 -11.64 -7.18
CA GLU A 99 -13.54 -12.60 -8.28
C GLU A 99 -12.22 -13.26 -8.71
N HIS A 100 -11.06 -12.68 -8.36
CA HIS A 100 -9.73 -13.17 -8.71
C HIS A 100 -9.00 -13.87 -7.55
N LEU A 101 -9.57 -13.82 -6.34
CA LEU A 101 -9.07 -14.57 -5.20
C LEU A 101 -9.75 -15.93 -5.14
N ASP A 102 -8.97 -17.01 -5.13
CA ASP A 102 -9.44 -18.34 -4.71
C ASP A 102 -9.55 -18.34 -3.18
N ILE A 103 -10.69 -17.90 -2.66
CA ILE A 103 -11.05 -17.88 -1.23
C ILE A 103 -12.32 -18.68 -0.94
#